data_AF-A0A484KDH0-F1
#
_entry.id   AF-A0A484KDH0-F1
#
_cell.length_a   1.000
_cell.length_b   1.000
_cell.length_c   1.000
_cell.angle_alpha   90.00
_cell.angle_beta   90.00
_cell.angle_gamma   90.00
#
_symmetry.space_group_name_H-M   'P 1'
#
loop_
_entity.id
_entity.type
_entity.pdbx_description
1 polymer ?
#
loop_
_entity_poly.entity_id
_entity_poly.type
_entity_poly.pdbx_seq_one_letter_code
_entity_poly.pdbx_strand_id
1 'polypeptide(L)'
;MHKLQLYKVLRELYLQSISCSKACHCSGKCSNRPFREEKKIKLVKTKLCGWGVEAAEAIKKEDFIIEYIGEVIDDATCEKRLWQMKYRREKNFYMCEIRKDFTIDATFKGNFSRFLNHSCEPNCKLEKWQVERETRVGVFANRDIEVGEPLTYDYRFVQFGPEEKCYCGAPNCQGFLGSKKKTNSRLNFCWGSKRKRTTTSCVATVHVNLH
;
A
#
# COMPACT_ATOMS: atom_id res chain seq x y z
N MET A 1 6.65 33.75 18.53
CA MET A 1 6.08 33.03 17.37
C MET A 1 6.89 31.82 16.87
N HIS A 2 8.06 31.48 17.44
CA HIS A 2 8.88 30.34 16.98
C HIS A 2 8.45 28.93 17.46
N LYS A 3 7.71 28.81 18.58
CA LYS A 3 7.32 27.50 19.14
C LYS A 3 6.22 26.77 18.34
N LEU A 4 5.29 27.50 17.73
CA LEU A 4 4.19 26.93 16.93
C LEU A 4 4.67 26.31 15.61
N GLN A 5 5.76 26.82 15.04
CA GLN A 5 6.35 26.29 13.81
C GLN A 5 7.10 24.98 14.06
N LEU A 6 7.76 24.84 15.21
CA LEU A 6 8.38 23.57 15.63
C LEU A 6 7.34 22.46 15.83
N TYR A 7 6.19 22.77 16.45
CA TYR A 7 5.09 21.82 16.62
C TYR A 7 4.46 21.39 15.28
N LYS A 8 4.33 22.30 14.30
CA LYS A 8 3.88 21.95 12.93
C LYS A 8 4.90 21.09 12.18
N VAL A 9 6.20 21.40 12.27
CA VAL A 9 7.27 20.61 11.64
C VAL A 9 7.39 19.22 12.27
N LEU A 10 7.21 19.10 13.59
CA LEU A 10 7.13 17.80 14.27
C LEU A 10 5.88 17.01 13.84
N ARG A 11 4.72 17.66 13.64
CA ARG A 11 3.50 17.00 13.14
C ARG A 11 3.65 16.43 11.73
N GLU A 12 4.44 17.08 10.87
CA GLU A 12 4.71 16.61 9.50
C GLU A 12 5.73 15.46 9.43
N LEU A 13 6.51 15.22 10.49
CA LEU A 13 7.49 14.13 10.58
C LEU A 13 7.01 12.93 11.43
N TYR A 14 5.86 13.02 12.08
CA TYR A 14 5.44 12.10 13.15
C TYR A 14 4.00 11.59 12.99
N LEU A 15 3.50 11.45 11.75
CA LEU A 15 2.20 10.84 11.47
C LEU A 15 2.36 9.34 11.19
N GLN A 16 3.11 8.64 12.04
CA GLN A 16 3.24 7.19 12.00
C GLN A 16 2.55 6.62 13.23
N SER A 17 1.63 5.67 13.04
CA SER A 17 0.95 4.99 14.13
C SER A 17 1.97 4.17 14.92
N ILE A 18 2.12 4.41 16.23
CA ILE A 18 3.12 3.73 17.06
C ILE A 18 2.44 2.63 17.87
N SER A 19 2.84 1.38 17.60
CA SER A 19 2.34 0.21 18.32
C SER A 19 2.95 0.14 19.72
N CYS A 20 2.14 -0.24 20.71
CA CYS A 20 2.61 -0.53 22.05
C CYS A 20 3.57 -1.73 22.06
N SER A 21 4.61 -1.65 22.89
CA SER A 21 5.53 -2.77 23.10
C SER A 21 4.89 -3.91 23.89
N LYS A 22 5.63 -5.03 24.02
CA LYS A 22 5.26 -6.13 24.93
C LYS A 22 5.21 -5.71 26.40
N ALA A 23 5.90 -4.64 26.79
CA ALA A 23 5.94 -4.10 28.15
C ALA A 23 4.79 -3.11 28.46
N CYS A 24 3.75 -3.09 27.63
CA CYS A 24 2.59 -2.23 27.84
C CYS A 24 1.80 -2.65 29.10
N HIS A 25 1.41 -1.67 29.93
CA HIS A 25 0.67 -1.87 31.18
C HIS A 25 -0.86 -2.00 30.99
N CYS A 26 -1.36 -2.02 29.74
CA CYS A 26 -2.78 -2.27 29.50
C CYS A 26 -3.17 -3.65 30.03
N SER A 27 -4.31 -3.73 30.72
CA SER A 27 -4.87 -5.00 31.18
C SER A 27 -5.32 -5.86 29.99
N GLY A 28 -4.62 -6.97 29.72
CA GLY A 28 -4.99 -7.94 28.67
C GLY A 28 -4.64 -7.55 27.22
N LYS A 29 -5.57 -7.78 26.28
CA LYS A 29 -5.38 -7.53 24.83
C LYS A 29 -5.38 -6.02 24.51
N CYS A 30 -4.25 -5.35 24.73
CA CYS A 30 -4.03 -3.95 24.30
C CYS A 30 -4.46 -3.71 22.84
N SER A 31 -5.38 -2.78 22.59
CA SER A 31 -5.88 -2.44 21.26
C SER A 31 -4.85 -1.71 20.39
N ASN A 32 -3.85 -1.06 20.99
CA ASN A 32 -2.75 -0.39 20.27
C ASN A 32 -1.63 -1.37 19.84
N ARG A 33 -2.00 -2.59 19.45
CA ARG A 33 -1.07 -3.62 18.94
C ARG A 33 -1.73 -4.34 17.76
N PRO A 34 -1.87 -3.67 16.61
CA PRO A 34 -2.74 -4.14 15.53
C PRO A 34 -2.25 -5.41 14.84
N PHE A 35 -0.94 -5.64 14.76
CA PHE A 35 -0.30 -6.81 14.10
C PHE A 35 -0.34 -8.08 14.96
N ARG A 36 -1.48 -8.39 15.59
CA ARG A 36 -1.61 -9.56 16.50
C ARG A 36 -2.36 -10.73 15.89
N GLU A 37 -3.47 -10.44 15.22
CA GLU A 37 -4.40 -11.46 14.74
C GLU A 37 -4.87 -11.04 13.35
N GLU A 38 -4.41 -11.78 12.34
CA GLU A 38 -4.83 -11.58 10.95
C GLU A 38 -6.27 -12.08 10.76
N LYS A 39 -6.98 -11.43 9.84
CA LYS A 39 -8.32 -11.87 9.44
C LYS A 39 -8.24 -13.06 8.50
N LYS A 40 -9.26 -13.91 8.55
CA LYS A 40 -9.42 -15.00 7.59
C LYS A 40 -9.74 -14.43 6.22
N ILE A 41 -8.86 -14.74 5.26
CA ILE A 41 -8.99 -14.36 3.86
C ILE A 41 -8.76 -15.58 2.97
N LYS A 42 -9.27 -15.53 1.74
CA LYS A 42 -9.10 -16.60 0.76
C LYS A 42 -8.56 -16.06 -0.56
N LEU A 43 -7.69 -16.82 -1.19
CA LEU A 43 -7.17 -16.53 -2.52
C LEU A 43 -8.19 -17.00 -3.58
N VAL A 44 -8.51 -16.13 -4.53
CA VAL A 44 -9.51 -16.41 -5.57
C VAL A 44 -8.99 -16.05 -6.96
N LYS A 45 -9.43 -16.80 -7.99
CA LYS A 45 -9.13 -16.44 -9.37
C LYS A 45 -10.17 -15.43 -9.87
N THR A 46 -9.72 -14.25 -10.26
CA THR A 46 -10.56 -13.20 -10.84
C THR A 46 -10.64 -13.36 -12.37
N LYS A 47 -11.67 -12.78 -12.97
CA LYS A 47 -11.88 -12.85 -14.43
C LYS A 47 -10.83 -12.06 -15.23
N LEU A 48 -10.44 -10.88 -14.73
CA LEU A 48 -9.64 -9.90 -15.51
C LEU A 48 -8.33 -9.46 -14.82
N CYS A 49 -8.15 -9.74 -13.52
CA CYS A 49 -7.03 -9.21 -12.73
C CYS A 49 -6.10 -10.32 -12.20
N GLY A 50 -6.18 -11.53 -12.77
CA GLY A 50 -5.40 -12.67 -12.27
C GLY A 50 -5.92 -13.17 -10.93
N TRP A 51 -5.05 -13.26 -9.92
CA TRP A 51 -5.45 -13.67 -8.57
C TRP A 51 -5.91 -12.47 -7.75
N GLY A 52 -6.82 -12.71 -6.81
CA GLY A 52 -7.39 -11.74 -5.90
C GLY A 52 -7.54 -12.32 -4.50
N VAL A 53 -7.92 -11.47 -3.55
CA VAL A 53 -8.22 -11.88 -2.17
C VAL A 53 -9.66 -11.50 -1.85
N GLU A 54 -10.38 -12.38 -1.17
CA GLU A 54 -11.72 -12.14 -0.63
C GLU A 54 -11.73 -12.36 0.89
N ALA A 55 -12.63 -11.67 1.59
CA ALA A 55 -12.88 -11.92 2.99
C ALA A 55 -13.47 -13.33 3.21
N ALA A 56 -12.93 -14.08 4.18
CA ALA A 56 -13.47 -15.38 4.61
C ALA A 56 -14.17 -15.31 5.98
N GLU A 57 -14.25 -14.12 6.56
CA GLU A 57 -15.05 -13.77 7.73
C GLU A 57 -15.50 -12.31 7.64
N ALA A 58 -16.45 -11.88 8.48
CA ALA A 58 -16.86 -10.49 8.53
C ALA A 58 -15.74 -9.64 9.15
N ILE A 59 -15.41 -8.51 8.51
CA ILE A 59 -14.33 -7.61 8.93
C ILE A 59 -14.94 -6.25 9.26
N LYS A 60 -14.65 -5.71 10.44
CA LYS A 60 -15.15 -4.40 10.86
C LYS A 60 -14.23 -3.29 10.39
N LYS A 61 -14.79 -2.10 10.20
CA LYS A 61 -13.99 -0.90 9.91
C LYS A 61 -12.84 -0.76 10.91
N GLU A 62 -11.65 -0.38 10.41
CA GLU A 62 -10.39 -0.26 11.15
C GLU A 62 -9.76 -1.59 11.61
N ASP A 63 -10.37 -2.74 11.35
CA ASP A 63 -9.72 -4.02 11.64
C ASP A 63 -8.43 -4.17 10.84
N PHE A 64 -7.37 -4.62 11.51
CA PHE A 64 -6.17 -5.15 10.86
C PHE A 64 -6.54 -6.45 10.14
N ILE A 65 -6.18 -6.54 8.86
CA ILE A 65 -6.49 -7.69 8.00
C ILE A 65 -5.26 -8.58 7.86
N ILE A 66 -4.18 -8.03 7.31
CA ILE A 66 -2.95 -8.76 7.00
C ILE A 66 -1.76 -7.80 6.90
N GLU A 67 -0.57 -8.24 7.27
CA GLU A 67 0.66 -7.48 7.05
C GLU A 67 1.10 -7.56 5.58
N TYR A 68 1.55 -6.45 5.00
CA TYR A 68 2.16 -6.47 3.66
C TYR A 68 3.64 -6.87 3.77
N ILE A 69 3.91 -8.17 3.59
CA ILE A 69 5.25 -8.75 3.78
C ILE A 69 5.98 -8.91 2.46
N GLY A 70 7.27 -8.59 2.45
CA GLY A 70 8.19 -8.87 1.35
C GLY A 70 9.63 -8.50 1.70
N GLU A 71 10.51 -8.46 0.70
CA GLU A 71 11.90 -8.04 0.87
C GLU A 71 11.99 -6.52 0.97
N VAL A 72 12.60 -5.99 2.03
CA VAL A 72 12.87 -4.56 2.13
C VAL A 72 14.11 -4.23 1.30
N ILE A 73 13.93 -3.43 0.25
CA ILE A 73 14.97 -3.04 -0.71
C ILE A 73 15.10 -1.51 -0.79
N ASP A 74 16.28 -1.05 -1.18
CA ASP A 74 16.55 0.36 -1.42
C ASP A 74 16.07 0.83 -2.81
N ASP A 75 16.09 2.14 -3.04
CA ASP A 75 15.64 2.74 -4.30
C ASP A 75 16.43 2.24 -5.52
N ALA A 76 17.74 2.02 -5.38
CA ALA A 76 18.59 1.54 -6.48
C ALA A 76 18.25 0.09 -6.87
N THR A 77 18.03 -0.77 -5.88
CA THR A 77 17.59 -2.15 -6.11
C THR A 77 16.17 -2.19 -6.66
N CYS A 78 15.28 -1.35 -6.14
CA CYS A 78 13.91 -1.21 -6.63
C CYS A 78 13.89 -0.83 -8.11
N GLU A 79 14.62 0.21 -8.51
CA GLU A 79 14.75 0.62 -9.91
C GLU A 79 15.31 -0.50 -10.78
N LYS A 80 16.41 -1.15 -10.35
CA LYS A 80 16.99 -2.28 -11.08
C LYS A 80 15.99 -3.41 -11.31
N ARG A 81 15.23 -3.80 -10.28
CA ARG A 81 14.23 -4.88 -10.37
C ARG A 81 13.07 -4.47 -11.29
N LEU A 82 12.58 -3.24 -11.19
CA LEU A 82 11.55 -2.71 -12.09
C LEU A 82 11.98 -2.75 -13.56
N TRP A 83 13.22 -2.36 -13.87
CA TRP A 83 13.76 -2.46 -15.23
C TRP A 83 13.89 -3.91 -15.72
N GLN A 84 14.32 -4.83 -14.85
CA GLN A 84 14.40 -6.25 -15.19
C GLN A 84 13.02 -6.85 -15.47
N MET A 85 12.03 -6.56 -14.61
CA MET A 85 10.63 -6.96 -14.80
C MET A 85 10.07 -6.41 -16.12
N LYS A 86 10.34 -5.14 -16.42
CA LYS A 86 9.95 -4.51 -17.69
C LYS A 86 10.58 -5.21 -18.90
N TYR A 87 11.87 -5.52 -18.85
CA TYR A 87 12.55 -6.25 -19.92
C TYR A 87 11.96 -7.65 -20.13
N ARG A 88 11.61 -8.33 -19.03
CA ARG A 88 10.95 -9.64 -19.03
C ARG A 88 9.46 -9.60 -19.39
N ARG A 89 8.90 -8.40 -19.60
CA ARG A 89 7.45 -8.19 -19.85
C ARG A 89 6.59 -8.79 -18.73
N GLU A 90 7.09 -8.71 -17.49
CA GLU A 90 6.30 -9.03 -16.31
C GLU A 90 5.16 -8.03 -16.16
N LYS A 91 4.05 -8.52 -15.61
CA LYS A 91 2.77 -7.82 -15.63
C LYS A 91 2.30 -7.48 -14.23
N ASN A 92 2.67 -8.28 -13.24
CA ASN A 92 2.34 -8.02 -11.84
C ASN A 92 3.57 -7.50 -11.11
N PHE A 93 3.42 -6.41 -10.38
CA PHE A 93 4.50 -5.82 -9.57
C PHE A 93 3.99 -5.68 -8.16
N TYR A 94 4.88 -5.91 -7.22
CA TYR A 94 4.52 -6.08 -5.82
C TYR A 94 5.34 -5.14 -4.94
N MET A 95 5.46 -3.88 -5.39
CA MET A 95 6.24 -2.83 -4.74
C MET A 95 5.34 -1.98 -3.84
N CYS A 96 5.68 -1.88 -2.56
CA CYS A 96 4.99 -1.06 -1.59
C CYS A 96 5.97 -0.14 -0.84
N GLU A 97 5.89 1.16 -1.05
CA GLU A 97 6.82 2.11 -0.43
C GLU A 97 6.59 2.26 1.09
N ILE A 98 7.62 1.98 1.89
CA ILE A 98 7.61 2.15 3.36
C ILE A 98 7.94 3.58 3.75
N ARG A 99 8.96 4.15 3.12
CA ARG A 99 9.41 5.52 3.33
C ARG A 99 10.33 5.88 2.18
N LYS A 100 10.76 7.13 2.13
CA LYS A 100 11.81 7.56 1.22
C LYS A 100 13.00 6.59 1.33
N ASP A 101 13.46 6.12 0.17
CA ASP A 101 14.60 5.23 -0.01
C ASP A 101 14.35 3.75 0.36
N PHE A 102 13.15 3.35 0.82
CA PHE A 102 12.84 1.97 1.21
C PHE A 102 11.48 1.48 0.69
N THR A 103 11.50 0.35 -0.02
CA THR A 103 10.33 -0.31 -0.62
C THR A 103 10.26 -1.77 -0.17
N ILE A 104 9.05 -2.27 0.08
CA ILE A 104 8.80 -3.71 0.21
C ILE A 104 8.57 -4.26 -1.18
N ASP A 105 9.40 -5.21 -1.60
CA ASP A 105 9.22 -5.99 -2.81
C ASP A 105 8.72 -7.39 -2.46
N ALA A 106 7.43 -7.63 -2.70
CA ALA A 106 6.78 -8.91 -2.49
C ALA A 106 6.81 -9.83 -3.72
N THR A 107 7.69 -9.59 -4.69
CA THR A 107 7.78 -10.39 -5.93
C THR A 107 8.21 -11.82 -5.63
N PHE A 108 9.31 -11.99 -4.89
CA PHE A 108 9.92 -13.31 -4.63
C PHE A 108 9.58 -13.89 -3.27
N LYS A 109 9.34 -13.02 -2.26
CA LYS A 109 8.97 -13.41 -0.90
C LYS A 109 7.80 -12.55 -0.47
N GLY A 110 6.75 -13.15 0.06
CA GLY A 110 5.58 -12.41 0.57
C GLY A 110 4.49 -13.36 1.04
N ASN A 111 3.34 -12.79 1.40
CA ASN A 111 2.14 -13.53 1.81
C ASN A 111 0.96 -13.17 0.87
N PHE A 112 -0.27 -13.46 1.29
CA PHE A 112 -1.46 -13.18 0.48
C PHE A 112 -1.72 -11.69 0.23
N SER A 113 -1.07 -10.78 0.98
CA SER A 113 -1.26 -9.33 0.82
C SER A 113 -0.94 -8.85 -0.61
N ARG A 114 0.01 -9.51 -1.28
CA ARG A 114 0.46 -9.17 -2.64
C ARG A 114 -0.62 -9.38 -3.70
N PHE A 115 -1.70 -10.10 -3.39
CA PHE A 115 -2.80 -10.38 -4.30
C PHE A 115 -4.03 -9.49 -4.08
N LEU A 116 -3.98 -8.54 -3.13
CA LEU A 116 -5.06 -7.53 -3.03
C LEU A 116 -5.03 -6.66 -4.27
N ASN A 117 -6.17 -6.59 -4.97
CA ASN A 117 -6.30 -5.86 -6.22
C ASN A 117 -6.58 -4.37 -5.99
N HIS A 118 -6.43 -3.58 -7.06
CA HIS A 118 -6.80 -2.18 -7.06
C HIS A 118 -8.32 -1.99 -7.11
N SER A 119 -8.82 -0.98 -6.39
CA SER A 119 -10.11 -0.36 -6.66
C SER A 119 -10.02 1.17 -6.59
N CYS A 120 -10.77 1.85 -7.46
CA CYS A 120 -11.00 3.30 -7.37
C CYS A 120 -11.94 3.68 -6.22
N GLU A 121 -12.69 2.71 -5.69
CA GLU A 121 -13.48 2.80 -4.46
C GLU A 121 -13.08 1.63 -3.54
N PRO A 122 -11.92 1.71 -2.88
CA PRO A 122 -11.38 0.60 -2.11
C PRO A 122 -12.08 0.43 -0.76
N ASN A 123 -12.18 -0.82 -0.30
CA ASN A 123 -12.64 -1.16 1.04
C ASN A 123 -11.49 -1.38 2.04
N CYS A 124 -10.23 -1.40 1.58
CA CYS A 124 -9.04 -1.50 2.41
C CYS A 124 -8.10 -0.29 2.22
N LYS A 125 -7.27 -0.02 3.23
CA LYS A 125 -6.22 1.00 3.21
C LYS A 125 -4.91 0.41 3.74
N LEU A 126 -3.79 0.95 3.26
CA LEU A 126 -2.47 0.63 3.79
C LEU A 126 -2.07 1.65 4.86
N GLU A 127 -1.64 1.17 6.02
CA GLU A 127 -1.13 2.01 7.10
C GLU A 127 0.29 1.63 7.50
N LYS A 128 1.10 2.66 7.77
CA LYS A 128 2.47 2.51 8.26
C LYS A 128 2.46 2.58 9.77
N TRP A 129 3.03 1.56 10.40
CA TRP A 129 3.10 1.44 11.84
C TRP A 129 4.53 1.25 12.30
N GLN A 130 4.91 1.95 13.36
CA GLN A 130 6.16 1.70 14.06
C GLN A 130 5.94 0.60 15.11
N VAL A 131 6.55 -0.57 14.89
CA VAL A 131 6.43 -1.76 15.73
C VAL A 131 7.83 -2.19 16.15
N GLU A 132 8.12 -2.15 17.45
CA GLU A 132 9.44 -2.59 18.00
C GLU A 132 10.67 -1.96 17.29
N ARG A 133 10.55 -0.69 16.87
CA ARG A 133 11.56 0.11 16.13
C ARG A 133 11.68 -0.18 14.63
N GLU A 134 10.85 -1.06 14.11
CA GLU A 134 10.71 -1.31 12.67
C GLU A 134 9.45 -0.62 12.13
N THR A 135 9.52 -0.11 10.90
CA THR A 135 8.32 0.35 10.19
C THR A 135 7.70 -0.81 9.43
N ARG A 136 6.46 -1.16 9.76
CA ARG A 136 5.66 -2.22 9.12
C ARG A 136 4.49 -1.61 8.37
N VAL A 137 4.02 -2.29 7.34
CA VAL A 137 2.85 -1.87 6.55
C VAL A 137 1.74 -2.88 6.76
N GLY A 138 0.63 -2.45 7.34
CA GLY A 138 -0.56 -3.28 7.51
C GLY A 138 -1.66 -2.90 6.52
N VAL A 139 -2.45 -3.89 6.12
CA VAL A 139 -3.73 -3.70 5.44
C VAL A 139 -4.83 -3.60 6.49
N PHE A 140 -5.61 -2.52 6.45
CA PHE A 140 -6.72 -2.27 7.36
C PHE A 140 -8.02 -2.04 6.59
N ALA A 141 -9.14 -2.43 7.18
CA ALA A 141 -10.46 -2.15 6.62
C ALA A 141 -10.80 -0.65 6.71
N ASN A 142 -11.31 -0.06 5.63
CA ASN A 142 -11.77 1.34 5.58
C ASN A 142 -13.29 1.48 5.80
N ARG A 143 -14.01 0.36 5.72
CA ARG A 143 -15.43 0.20 6.06
C ARG A 143 -15.66 -1.21 6.59
N ASP A 144 -16.87 -1.51 7.05
CA ASP A 144 -17.28 -2.89 7.29
C ASP A 144 -17.28 -3.67 5.95
N ILE A 145 -16.81 -4.92 5.99
CA ILE A 145 -16.65 -5.81 4.84
C ILE A 145 -17.32 -7.15 5.16
N GLU A 146 -18.21 -7.59 4.27
CA GLU A 146 -18.93 -8.85 4.36
C GLU A 146 -18.11 -10.04 3.85
N VAL A 147 -18.51 -11.25 4.27
CA VAL A 147 -17.88 -12.50 3.83
C VAL A 147 -18.04 -12.64 2.30
N GLY A 148 -16.95 -12.95 1.62
CA GLY A 148 -16.93 -13.10 0.16
C GLY A 148 -16.70 -11.81 -0.61
N GLU A 149 -16.68 -10.64 0.04
CA GLU A 149 -16.31 -9.40 -0.65
C GLU A 149 -14.82 -9.41 -1.06
N PRO A 150 -14.49 -8.95 -2.28
CA PRO A 150 -13.10 -8.73 -2.69
C PRO A 150 -12.41 -7.66 -1.84
N LEU A 151 -11.22 -7.95 -1.34
CA LEU A 151 -10.39 -7.01 -0.60
C LEU A 151 -9.52 -6.21 -1.57
N THR A 152 -9.69 -4.89 -1.58
CA THR A 152 -9.04 -3.99 -2.54
C THR A 152 -8.53 -2.72 -1.88
N TYR A 153 -7.43 -2.17 -2.41
CA TYR A 153 -6.87 -0.89 -1.95
C TYR A 153 -6.53 0.05 -3.12
N ASP A 154 -6.47 1.36 -2.87
CA ASP A 154 -5.97 2.31 -3.88
C ASP A 154 -4.45 2.16 -3.99
N TYR A 155 -3.96 1.70 -5.14
CA TYR A 155 -2.54 1.52 -5.39
C TYR A 155 -1.78 2.85 -5.36
N ARG A 156 -2.47 4.00 -5.49
CA ARG A 156 -1.85 5.32 -5.67
C ARG A 156 -0.74 5.25 -6.72
N PHE A 157 -1.07 4.57 -7.79
CA PHE A 157 -0.16 4.07 -8.81
C PHE A 157 0.64 5.21 -9.44
N VAL A 158 1.97 5.11 -9.37
CA VAL A 158 2.88 5.93 -10.16
C VAL A 158 3.24 5.17 -11.42
N GLN A 159 2.90 5.78 -12.55
CA GLN A 159 3.04 5.18 -13.86
C GLN A 159 4.52 5.04 -14.29
N PHE A 160 5.04 3.82 -14.21
CA PHE A 160 6.27 3.29 -14.80
C PHE A 160 6.02 2.42 -16.06
N GLY A 161 5.47 2.97 -17.14
CA GLY A 161 5.19 2.19 -18.36
C GLY A 161 3.91 2.62 -19.12
N PRO A 162 3.39 1.77 -20.02
CA PRO A 162 2.17 2.06 -20.79
C PRO A 162 0.89 2.00 -19.94
N GLU A 163 -0.10 2.84 -20.24
CA GLU A 163 -1.35 2.94 -19.46
C GLU A 163 -2.09 1.60 -19.34
N GLU A 164 -2.55 1.28 -18.12
CA GLU A 164 -3.27 0.04 -17.84
C GLU A 164 -4.73 0.28 -17.55
N LYS A 165 -5.61 -0.47 -18.23
CA LYS A 165 -7.05 -0.39 -18.00
C LYS A 165 -7.40 -0.87 -16.59
N CYS A 166 -8.22 -0.09 -15.91
CA CYS A 166 -8.74 -0.43 -14.59
C CYS A 166 -10.03 -1.24 -14.73
N TYR A 167 -10.04 -2.45 -14.17
CA TYR A 167 -11.18 -3.37 -14.17
C TYR A 167 -11.86 -3.49 -12.80
N CYS A 168 -11.73 -2.48 -11.93
CA CYS A 168 -12.25 -2.56 -10.56
C CYS A 168 -13.78 -2.57 -10.46
N GLY A 169 -14.50 -2.16 -11.52
CA GLY A 169 -15.95 -2.14 -11.56
C GLY A 169 -16.62 -1.04 -10.71
N ALA A 170 -15.84 -0.21 -10.01
CA ALA A 170 -16.39 0.88 -9.20
C ALA A 170 -17.12 1.93 -10.07
N PRO A 171 -18.26 2.49 -9.63
CA PRO A 171 -19.00 3.51 -10.39
C PRO A 171 -18.17 4.76 -10.70
N ASN A 172 -17.20 5.08 -9.82
CA ASN A 172 -16.27 6.21 -9.95
C ASN A 172 -14.92 5.82 -10.58
N CYS A 173 -14.85 4.68 -11.27
CA CYS A 173 -13.61 4.19 -11.89
C CYS A 173 -12.98 5.23 -12.83
N GLN A 174 -11.67 5.46 -12.69
CA GLN A 174 -10.94 6.41 -13.53
C GLN A 174 -10.54 5.83 -14.91
N GLY A 175 -10.96 4.60 -15.22
CA GLY A 175 -10.70 3.90 -16.48
C GLY A 175 -9.30 3.31 -16.58
N PHE A 176 -8.29 3.91 -15.94
CA PHE A 176 -6.90 3.45 -15.96
C PHE A 176 -6.25 3.50 -14.57
N LEU A 177 -5.31 2.59 -14.33
CA LEU A 177 -4.47 2.60 -13.12
C LEU A 177 -3.57 3.84 -13.12
N GLY A 178 -3.63 4.66 -12.06
CA GLY A 178 -2.76 5.84 -11.88
C GLY A 178 -3.30 7.18 -12.38
N SER A 179 -4.44 7.19 -13.09
CA SER A 179 -5.03 8.41 -13.64
C SER A 179 -5.82 9.20 -12.59
N LYS A 180 -5.15 9.96 -11.71
CA LYS A 180 -5.84 11.07 -11.02
C LYS A 180 -5.88 12.28 -11.97
N LYS A 181 -7.07 12.84 -12.24
CA LYS A 181 -7.22 14.15 -12.89
C LYS A 181 -6.36 15.17 -12.15
N LYS A 182 -5.38 15.77 -12.83
CA LYS A 182 -4.46 16.77 -12.26
C LYS A 182 -5.25 17.98 -11.73
N THR A 183 -5.52 18.05 -10.43
CA THR A 183 -5.82 19.32 -9.77
C THR A 183 -4.53 20.11 -9.63
N ASN A 184 -4.29 20.97 -10.61
CA ASN A 184 -3.43 22.16 -10.63
C ASN A 184 -2.28 22.28 -9.60
N SER A 185 -1.39 21.30 -9.53
CA SER A 185 -0.02 21.49 -9.06
C SER A 185 0.92 20.82 -10.06
N ARG A 186 1.80 21.61 -10.69
CA ARG A 186 2.88 21.12 -11.54
C ARG A 186 3.81 20.23 -10.72
N LEU A 187 3.49 18.94 -10.61
CA LEU A 187 4.46 17.91 -10.31
C LEU A 187 5.29 17.72 -11.58
N ASN A 188 6.37 18.50 -11.68
CA ASN A 188 7.42 18.27 -12.66
C ASN A 188 8.08 16.93 -12.32
N PHE A 189 7.67 15.89 -13.05
CA PHE A 189 8.34 14.60 -13.08
C PHE A 189 9.63 14.77 -13.90
N CYS A 190 10.74 15.04 -13.20
CA CYS A 190 12.09 14.89 -13.75
C CYS A 190 12.77 13.77 -12.97
N TRP A 191 13.00 12.63 -13.62
CA TRP A 191 13.79 11.54 -13.06
C TRP A 191 15.20 11.64 -13.63
N GLY A 192 16.17 11.93 -12.74
CA GLY A 192 17.56 12.24 -13.11
C GLY A 192 18.25 13.27 -12.19
N SER A 193 17.53 13.97 -11.30
CA SER A 193 18.17 14.82 -10.27
C SER A 193 17.24 15.03 -9.07
N LYS A 194 17.71 14.66 -7.87
CA LYS A 194 17.17 14.91 -6.50
C LYS A 194 15.63 15.13 -6.41
N ARG A 195 14.88 14.06 -6.10
CA ARG A 195 13.44 14.12 -5.73
C ARG A 195 13.20 15.11 -4.58
N LYS A 196 12.31 16.10 -4.78
CA LYS A 196 11.77 16.96 -3.70
C LYS A 196 10.70 16.22 -2.90
N ARG A 197 10.73 16.42 -1.58
CA ARG A 197 9.86 15.83 -0.54
C ARG A 197 8.36 15.96 -0.84
N THR A 198 7.64 14.85 -0.75
CA THR A 198 6.22 14.80 -0.40
C THR A 198 6.05 13.79 0.75
N THR A 199 5.33 14.19 1.80
CA THR A 199 5.40 13.59 3.14
C THR A 199 4.26 12.64 3.50
N THR A 200 3.33 12.31 2.59
CA THR A 200 2.01 11.82 3.06
C THR A 200 1.39 10.63 2.34
N SER A 201 2.13 9.80 1.61
CA SER A 201 1.52 8.61 0.99
C SER A 201 2.52 7.53 0.61
N CYS A 202 2.20 6.28 0.94
CA CYS A 202 2.85 5.09 0.38
C CYS A 202 2.47 4.99 -1.09
N VAL A 203 3.42 5.19 -1.99
CA VAL A 203 3.22 4.99 -3.41
C VAL A 203 3.51 3.53 -3.74
N ALA A 204 2.59 2.83 -4.40
CA ALA A 204 2.92 1.58 -5.06
C ALA A 204 3.27 1.91 -6.52
N THR A 205 4.46 1.51 -6.96
CA THR A 205 4.89 1.64 -8.36
C THR A 205 4.72 0.29 -9.02
N VAL A 206 3.80 0.17 -9.97
CA VAL A 206 3.45 -1.08 -10.66
C VAL A 206 3.20 -0.75 -12.13
N HIS A 207 3.44 -1.64 -13.09
CA HIS A 207 2.96 -1.47 -14.48
C HIS A 207 2.62 -2.78 -15.17
N VAL A 208 1.34 -3.14 -15.21
CA VAL A 208 0.87 -4.25 -16.04
C VAL A 208 1.00 -3.82 -17.53
N ASN A 209 1.13 -4.76 -18.47
CA ASN A 209 0.55 -4.67 -19.82
C ASN A 209 0.55 -6.07 -20.46
N LEU A 210 -0.65 -6.60 -20.77
CA LEU A 210 -0.88 -7.92 -21.39
C LEU A 210 -1.26 -7.74 -22.88
N HIS A 211 -0.50 -8.39 -23.78
CA HIS A 211 -1.15 -9.29 -24.74
C HIS A 211 -1.46 -10.61 -24.03
#